data_AF-A0A6G9Z3I5-F1
#
_entry.id   AF-A0A6G9Z3I5-F1
#
_cell.length_a   1.000
_cell.length_b   1.000
_cell.length_c   1.000
_cell.angle_alpha   90.00
_cell.angle_beta   90.00
_cell.angle_gamma   90.00
#
_symmetry.space_group_name_H-M   'P 1'
#
loop_
_entity.id
_entity.type
_entity.pdbx_description
1 polymer ?
#
loop_
_entity_poly.entity_id
_entity_poly.type
_entity_poly.pdbx_seq_one_letter_code
_entity_poly.pdbx_strand_id
1 'polypeptide(L)'
;MTGGAVVRLGPIGPEHVGDGWSLEGDDCDGWFLSKRVGDVSARIFATTATRCAWGVCQADGRMVRGASALDVPHAKAQAARWLGYHR
;
A
#
# COMPACT_ATOMS: atom_id res chain seq x y z
N MET A 1 -28.10 -19.28 0.49
CA MET A 1 -27.57 -17.90 0.66
C MET A 1 -26.13 -18.04 1.12
N THR A 2 -25.19 -17.92 0.20
CA THR A 2 -23.77 -18.16 0.47
C THR A 2 -23.22 -16.95 1.21
N GLY A 3 -22.93 -17.11 2.50
CA GLY A 3 -22.15 -16.15 3.26
C GLY A 3 -20.74 -16.12 2.68
N GLY A 4 -20.52 -15.27 1.68
CA GLY A 4 -19.18 -14.94 1.21
C GLY A 4 -18.48 -14.20 2.34
N ALA A 5 -17.64 -14.91 3.08
CA ALA A 5 -16.71 -14.28 4.00
C ALA A 5 -15.93 -13.24 3.18
N VAL A 6 -16.18 -11.96 3.45
CA VAL A 6 -15.37 -10.86 2.89
C VAL A 6 -13.94 -11.16 3.30
N VAL A 7 -13.14 -11.63 2.37
CA VAL A 7 -11.73 -11.92 2.64
C VAL A 7 -11.07 -10.57 2.73
N ARG A 8 -10.92 -10.06 3.96
CA ARG A 8 -9.96 -9.00 4.24
C ARG A 8 -8.59 -9.55 3.87
N LEU A 9 -8.14 -9.25 2.67
CA LEU A 9 -6.80 -9.53 2.21
C LEU A 9 -5.87 -8.55 2.93
N GLY A 10 -5.52 -8.87 4.18
CA GLY A 10 -4.41 -8.27 4.88
C GLY A 10 -4.71 -7.12 5.84
N PRO A 11 -3.64 -6.49 6.36
CA PRO A 11 -3.70 -5.55 7.47
C PRO A 11 -4.12 -4.12 7.07
N ILE A 12 -4.60 -3.91 5.83
CA ILE A 12 -4.90 -2.58 5.29
C ILE A 12 -6.37 -2.26 5.50
N GLY A 13 -6.66 -1.03 5.93
CA GLY A 13 -8.01 -0.58 6.27
C GLY A 13 -8.13 0.95 6.37
N PRO A 14 -9.35 1.49 6.50
CA PRO A 14 -9.63 2.93 6.54
C PRO A 14 -8.86 3.71 7.61
N GLU A 15 -8.52 3.08 8.73
CA GLU A 15 -7.71 3.65 9.80
C GLU A 15 -6.29 4.03 9.38
N HIS A 16 -5.84 3.54 8.22
CA HIS A 16 -4.53 3.85 7.65
C HIS A 16 -4.53 5.02 6.68
N VAL A 17 -5.69 5.65 6.42
CA VAL A 17 -5.78 6.89 5.64
C VAL A 17 -5.20 8.06 6.45
N GLY A 18 -4.55 9.00 5.77
CA GLY A 18 -3.92 10.17 6.41
C GLY A 18 -2.47 10.36 5.98
N ASP A 19 -1.88 11.50 6.32
CA ASP A 19 -0.52 11.89 5.91
C ASP A 19 -0.30 11.86 4.38
N GLY A 20 -1.35 12.18 3.61
CA GLY A 20 -1.37 12.12 2.15
C GLY A 20 -1.48 10.71 1.57
N TRP A 21 -1.76 9.69 2.39
CA TRP A 21 -2.16 8.37 1.93
C TRP A 21 -3.66 8.30 1.69
N SER A 22 -4.03 7.75 0.54
CA SER A 22 -5.39 7.42 0.14
C SER A 22 -5.58 5.91 0.18
N LEU A 23 -6.77 5.46 0.58
CA LEU A 23 -7.18 4.08 0.47
C LEU A 23 -7.87 3.88 -0.88
N GLU A 24 -7.41 2.89 -1.64
CA GLU A 24 -7.90 2.52 -2.95
C GLU A 24 -8.17 1.01 -3.02
N GLY A 25 -8.89 0.58 -4.05
CA GLY A 25 -9.40 -0.78 -4.15
C GLY A 25 -10.75 -0.94 -3.46
N ASP A 26 -11.20 -2.18 -3.37
CA ASP A 26 -12.46 -2.56 -2.73
C ASP A 26 -12.33 -3.92 -2.03
N ASP A 27 -13.44 -4.41 -1.47
CA ASP A 27 -13.49 -5.72 -0.80
C ASP A 27 -13.33 -6.91 -1.77
N CYS A 28 -13.42 -6.70 -3.08
CA CYS A 28 -13.29 -7.74 -4.11
C CYS A 28 -11.84 -7.89 -4.58
N ASP A 29 -11.19 -6.78 -4.93
CA ASP A 29 -9.82 -6.72 -5.47
C ASP A 29 -8.76 -6.51 -4.38
N GLY A 30 -9.19 -6.22 -3.15
CA GLY A 30 -8.34 -5.99 -2.00
C GLY A 30 -7.92 -4.54 -1.87
N TRP A 31 -7.96 -4.05 -0.64
CA TRP A 31 -7.54 -2.70 -0.30
C TRP A 31 -6.03 -2.49 -0.43
N PHE A 32 -5.63 -1.35 -0.99
CA PHE A 32 -4.25 -0.88 -0.99
C PHE A 32 -4.19 0.62 -0.65
N LEU A 33 -3.06 1.08 -0.13
CA LEU A 33 -2.82 2.49 0.10
C LEU A 33 -1.98 3.06 -1.02
N SER A 34 -2.27 4.28 -1.44
CA SER A 34 -1.44 5.02 -2.39
C SER A 34 -1.08 6.39 -1.83
N LYS A 35 0.10 6.90 -2.21
CA LYS A 35 0.52 8.28 -1.93
C LYS A 35 1.33 8.79 -3.10
N ARG A 36 0.83 9.83 -3.76
CA ARG A 36 1.54 10.49 -4.86
C ARG A 36 2.59 11.47 -4.33
N VAL A 37 3.80 11.40 -4.89
CA VAL A 37 4.91 12.32 -4.56
C VAL A 37 5.62 12.69 -5.86
N GLY A 38 5.29 13.86 -6.42
CA GLY A 38 5.80 14.28 -7.73
C GLY A 38 5.34 13.33 -8.85
N ASP A 39 6.30 12.79 -9.60
CA ASP A 39 6.10 11.87 -10.73
C ASP A 39 6.04 10.39 -10.33
N VAL A 40 6.19 10.09 -9.03
CA VAL A 40 6.08 8.72 -8.51
C VAL A 40 4.89 8.59 -7.57
N SER A 41 4.44 7.35 -7.38
CA SER A 41 3.42 6.96 -6.43
C SER A 41 3.95 5.85 -5.56
N ALA A 42 3.96 6.04 -4.24
CA ALA A 42 4.16 4.95 -3.30
C ALA A 42 2.84 4.19 -3.15
N ARG A 43 2.91 2.86 -3.13
CA ARG A 43 1.78 1.96 -2.91
C ARG A 43 2.11 1.00 -1.78
N ILE A 44 1.12 0.67 -0.96
CA ILE A 44 1.21 -0.39 0.06
C ILE A 44 0.08 -1.35 -0.23
N PHE A 45 0.40 -2.62 -0.43
CA PHE A 45 -0.55 -3.67 -0.77
C PHE A 45 -0.37 -4.83 0.20
N ALA A 46 -1.47 -5.49 0.53
CA ALA A 46 -1.40 -6.70 1.32
C ALA A 46 -0.79 -7.84 0.51
N THR A 47 0.02 -8.66 1.18
CA THR A 47 0.59 -9.87 0.58
C THR A 47 0.07 -11.13 1.25
N THR A 48 -0.32 -11.03 2.52
CA THR A 48 -1.04 -12.07 3.28
C THR A 48 -2.03 -11.41 4.25
N ALA A 49 -2.80 -12.21 4.98
CA ALA A 49 -3.72 -11.72 6.02
C ALA A 49 -3.05 -10.85 7.12
N THR A 50 -1.73 -11.00 7.33
CA THR A 50 -0.99 -10.29 8.39
C THR A 50 0.25 -9.55 7.88
N ARG A 51 0.55 -9.63 6.58
CA ARG A 51 1.72 -8.99 5.97
C ARG A 51 1.30 -8.08 4.84
N CYS A 52 2.11 -7.06 4.63
CA CYS A 52 2.01 -6.16 3.50
C CYS A 52 3.38 -6.01 2.82
N ALA A 53 3.37 -5.37 1.68
CA ALA A 53 4.56 -4.89 1.01
C ALA A 53 4.32 -3.45 0.57
N TRP A 54 5.41 -2.75 0.29
CA TRP A 54 5.36 -1.44 -0.33
C TRP A 54 6.09 -1.47 -1.66
N GLY A 55 5.68 -0.57 -2.55
CA GLY A 55 6.37 -0.30 -3.79
C GLY A 55 6.33 1.17 -4.14
N VAL A 56 7.26 1.62 -4.97
CA VAL A 56 7.22 2.93 -5.61
C VAL A 56 7.10 2.68 -7.10
N CYS A 57 6.08 3.27 -7.70
CA CYS A 57 5.80 3.21 -9.12
C CYS A 57 6.00 4.58 -9.76
N GLN A 58 6.52 4.62 -10.98
CA GLN A 58 6.49 5.81 -11.81
C GLN A 58 5.06 6.10 -12.32
N ALA A 59 4.87 7.28 -12.91
CA ALA A 59 3.59 7.68 -13.52
C ALA A 59 3.10 6.73 -14.63
N ASP A 60 4.01 6.02 -15.29
CA ASP A 60 3.70 4.99 -16.29
C ASP A 60 3.25 3.64 -15.68
N GLY A 61 3.21 3.56 -14.35
CA GLY A 61 2.86 2.35 -13.60
C GLY A 61 4.02 1.40 -13.33
N ARG A 62 5.22 1.65 -13.87
CA ARG A 62 6.38 0.78 -13.67
C ARG A 62 6.88 0.87 -12.23
N MET A 63 6.95 -0.27 -11.54
CA MET A 63 7.53 -0.35 -10.20
C MET A 63 9.06 -0.23 -10.27
N VAL A 64 9.61 0.80 -9.62
CA VAL A 64 11.06 1.04 -9.54
C VAL A 64 11.68 0.45 -8.28
N ARG A 65 10.87 0.24 -7.24
CA ARG A 65 11.30 -0.37 -5.99
C ARG A 65 10.12 -1.06 -5.33
N GLY A 66 10.38 -2.16 -4.65
CA GLY A 66 9.44 -2.75 -3.70
C GLY A 66 10.15 -3.61 -2.66
N ALA A 67 9.51 -3.79 -1.51
CA ALA A 67 9.98 -4.68 -0.46
C ALA A 67 8.82 -5.12 0.46
N SER A 68 8.99 -6.27 1.09
CA SER A 68 8.08 -6.75 2.13
C SER A 68 8.17 -5.88 3.38
N ALA A 69 7.04 -5.74 4.07
CA ALA A 69 6.92 -5.03 5.33
C ALA A 69 6.18 -5.89 6.36
N LEU A 70 6.38 -5.56 7.64
CA LEU A 70 5.76 -6.31 8.73
C LEU A 70 4.31 -5.88 8.94
N ASP A 71 4.05 -4.58 8.79
CA ASP A 71 2.77 -3.91 9.00
C ASP A 71 2.72 -2.59 8.19
N VAL A 72 1.55 -1.95 8.18
CA VAL A 72 1.33 -0.71 7.42
C VAL A 72 2.20 0.46 7.90
N PRO A 73 2.34 0.74 9.22
CA PRO A 73 3.26 1.79 9.69
C PRO A 73 4.71 1.58 9.22
N HIS A 74 5.22 0.36 9.30
CA HIS A 74 6.55 0.00 8.84
C HIS A 74 6.69 0.18 7.32
N ALA A 75 5.68 -0.21 6.54
CA ALA A 75 5.65 0.01 5.10
C ALA A 75 5.69 1.52 4.74
N LYS A 76 4.89 2.34 5.43
CA LYS A 76 4.88 3.81 5.25
C LYS A 76 6.25 4.41 5.57
N ALA A 77 6.88 3.98 6.66
CA ALA A 77 8.20 4.47 7.07
C ALA A 77 9.29 4.11 6.05
N GLN A 78 9.29 2.88 5.53
CA GLN A 78 10.25 2.47 4.50
C GLN A 78 10.05 3.24 3.18
N ALA A 79 8.79 3.39 2.73
CA ALA A 79 8.47 4.15 1.53
C ALA A 79 8.90 5.62 1.67
N ALA A 80 8.61 6.25 2.82
CA ALA A 80 9.04 7.62 3.10
C ALA A 80 10.57 7.77 3.11
N ARG A 81 11.28 6.82 3.72
CA ARG A 81 12.75 6.81 3.74
C ARG A 81 13.32 6.74 2.33
N TRP A 82 12.78 5.88 1.46
CA TRP A 82 13.22 5.79 0.07
C TRP A 82 12.96 7.10 -0.69
N LEU A 83 11.74 7.64 -0.58
CA LEU A 83 11.38 8.91 -1.22
C LEU A 83 12.23 10.10 -0.73
N GLY A 84 12.69 10.07 0.52
CA GLY A 84 13.58 11.09 1.08
C GLY A 84 15.02 11.03 0.56
N TYR A 85 15.54 9.84 0.24
CA TYR A 85 16.88 9.69 -0.33
C TYR A 85 16.96 9.94 -1.85
N HIS A 86 15.83 9.84 -2.55
CA HIS A 86 15.76 9.91 -4.01
C HIS A 86 15.07 11.18 -4.52
N ARG A 87 15.15 12.27 -3.74
CA ARG A 87 14.70 13.62 -4.10
C ARG A 87 15.84 14.46 -4.69
#